data_AF-A0A7J9STS2-F1
#
_entry.id   AF-A0A7J9STS2-F1
#
_cell.length_a   1.000
_cell.length_b   1.000
_cell.length_c   1.000
_cell.angle_alpha   90.00
_cell.angle_beta   90.00
_cell.angle_gamma   90.00
#
_symmetry.space_group_name_H-M   'P 1'
#
loop_
_entity.id
_entity.type
_entity.pdbx_description
1 polymer ?
#
loop_
_entity_poly.entity_id
_entity_poly.type
_entity_poly.pdbx_seq_one_letter_code
_entity_poly.pdbx_strand_id
1 'polypeptide(L)'
;MKHGADAVMVVGSDPLASLPLSISRRLKDIPLILVDPCSNLTTRVADVTIPCGVSGIEVGGTATRLDGKKMDISPLIQGDGLSDEMIIRRIIDEVS
;
A
#
# COMPACT_ATOMS: atom_id res chain seq x y z
N MET A 1 26.71 -6.97 10.43
CA MET A 1 25.62 -6.45 9.56
C MET A 1 24.53 -7.52 9.47
N LYS A 2 23.39 -7.33 10.14
CA LYS A 2 22.27 -8.30 10.08
C LYS A 2 21.62 -8.19 8.68
N HIS A 3 21.62 -9.27 7.90
CA HIS A 3 21.21 -9.28 6.50
C HIS A 3 19.67 -9.23 6.35
N GLY A 4 19.11 -8.08 5.97
CA GLY A 4 17.72 -7.97 5.49
C GLY A 4 17.32 -6.52 5.24
N ALA A 5 16.05 -6.28 4.90
CA ALA A 5 15.53 -4.94 4.61
C ALA A 5 15.80 -3.93 5.75
N ASP A 6 16.26 -2.76 5.35
CA ASP A 6 16.56 -1.57 6.14
C ASP A 6 15.42 -0.54 6.14
N ALA A 7 14.49 -0.63 5.18
CA ALA A 7 13.21 0.09 5.15
C ALA A 7 12.13 -0.77 4.45
N VAL A 8 10.85 -0.47 4.70
CA VAL A 8 9.70 -1.15 4.09
C VAL A 8 8.65 -0.14 3.65
N MET A 9 8.12 -0.35 2.44
CA MET A 9 6.89 0.31 1.96
C MET A 9 5.80 -0.75 1.79
N VAL A 10 4.66 -0.54 2.43
CA VAL A 10 3.48 -1.41 2.37
C VAL A 10 2.42 -0.71 1.53
N VAL A 11 1.82 -1.42 0.58
CA VAL A 11 0.77 -0.88 -0.31
C VAL A 11 -0.46 -1.79 -0.24
N GLY A 12 -1.60 -1.25 0.21
CA GLY A 12 -2.89 -1.92 0.24
C GLY A 12 -2.95 -3.21 1.08
N SER A 13 -2.15 -3.30 2.15
CA SER A 13 -2.06 -4.51 2.99
C SER A 13 -1.83 -4.17 4.46
N ASP A 14 -2.22 -5.08 5.35
CA ASP A 14 -2.02 -4.99 6.79
C ASP A 14 -1.10 -6.13 7.30
N PRO A 15 0.23 -6.04 7.11
CA PRO A 15 1.18 -7.06 7.56
C PRO A 15 1.22 -7.25 9.07
N LEU A 16 0.83 -6.25 9.89
CA LEU A 16 0.75 -6.43 11.33
C LEU A 16 -0.36 -7.40 11.74
N ALA A 17 -1.46 -7.44 10.97
CA ALA A 17 -2.55 -8.38 11.18
C ALA A 17 -2.30 -9.74 10.50
N SER A 18 -1.68 -9.74 9.32
CA SER A 18 -1.59 -10.92 8.45
C SER A 18 -0.31 -11.74 8.57
N LEU A 19 0.80 -11.17 9.06
CA LEU A 19 2.06 -11.89 9.21
C LEU A 19 2.25 -12.49 10.61
N PRO A 20 3.03 -13.57 10.74
CA PRO A 20 3.46 -14.09 12.04
C PRO A 20 4.12 -13.03 12.91
N LEU A 21 3.89 -13.12 14.22
CA LEU A 21 4.38 -12.15 15.21
C LEU A 21 5.90 -11.94 15.18
N SER A 22 6.67 -12.98 14.84
CA SER A 22 8.13 -12.88 14.72
C SER A 22 8.57 -11.92 13.62
N ILE A 23 7.79 -11.82 12.54
CA ILE A 23 8.07 -10.96 11.39
C ILE A 23 7.50 -9.57 11.63
N SER A 24 6.25 -9.47 12.11
CA SER A 24 5.58 -8.17 12.31
C SER A 24 6.21 -7.32 13.41
N ARG A 25 6.91 -7.91 14.39
CA ARG A 25 7.71 -7.15 15.37
C ARG A 25 8.82 -6.34 14.70
N ARG A 26 9.53 -6.94 13.75
CA ARG A 26 10.64 -6.28 13.06
C ARG A 26 10.19 -5.08 12.23
N LEU A 27 8.95 -5.09 11.74
CA LEU A 27 8.35 -3.97 11.01
C LEU A 27 8.23 -2.69 11.87
N LYS A 28 8.27 -2.82 13.20
CA LYS A 28 8.29 -1.67 14.12
C LYS A 28 9.68 -1.09 14.35
N ASP A 29 10.73 -1.84 13.97
CA ASP A 29 12.12 -1.51 14.26
C ASP A 29 12.84 -0.86 13.06
N ILE A 30 12.17 -0.78 11.89
CA ILE A 30 12.71 -0.23 10.65
C ILE A 30 11.74 0.81 10.08
N PRO A 31 12.23 1.82 9.33
CA PRO A 31 11.40 2.78 8.62
C PRO A 31 10.28 2.11 7.82
N LEU A 32 9.04 2.50 8.08
CA LEU A 32 7.85 1.94 7.46
C LEU A 32 6.96 3.04 6.87
N ILE A 33 6.75 2.96 5.55
CA ILE A 33 5.79 3.78 4.81
C ILE A 33 4.56 2.90 4.49
N LEU A 34 3.36 3.41 4.77
CA LEU A 34 2.10 2.75 4.40
C LEU A 34 1.35 3.60 3.36
N VAL A 35 0.96 2.98 2.25
CA VAL A 35 0.02 3.52 1.27
C VAL A 35 -1.25 2.68 1.31
N ASP A 36 -2.32 3.19 1.92
CA ASP A 36 -3.55 2.42 2.13
C ASP A 36 -4.77 3.36 2.25
N PRO A 37 -5.94 2.98 1.71
CA PRO A 37 -7.17 3.76 1.89
C PRO A 37 -7.76 3.64 3.31
N CYS A 38 -7.39 2.59 4.06
CA CYS A 38 -7.98 2.24 5.34
C CYS A 38 -7.00 2.44 6.49
N SER A 39 -7.53 2.90 7.63
CA SER A 39 -6.79 2.84 8.90
C SER A 39 -6.83 1.41 9.45
N ASN A 40 -5.66 0.77 9.56
CA ASN A 40 -5.49 -0.63 9.95
C ASN A 40 -4.42 -0.80 11.06
N LEU A 41 -4.03 -2.02 11.42
CA LEU A 41 -3.02 -2.21 12.48
C LEU A 41 -1.65 -1.69 12.08
N THR A 42 -1.28 -1.85 10.81
CA THR A 42 -0.02 -1.35 10.24
C THR A 42 0.03 0.18 10.26
N THR A 43 -1.10 0.88 10.07
CA THR A 43 -1.18 2.35 10.22
C THR A 43 -0.68 2.83 11.59
N ARG A 44 -0.86 2.03 12.65
CA ARG A 44 -0.47 2.42 14.02
C ARG A 44 1.04 2.40 14.27
N VAL A 45 1.81 1.75 13.41
CA VAL A 45 3.26 1.63 13.57
C VAL A 45 4.03 2.21 12.38
N ALA A 46 3.34 2.62 11.32
CA ALA A 46 3.95 3.30 10.19
C ALA A 46 4.51 4.66 10.61
N ASP A 47 5.72 4.98 10.16
CA ASP A 47 6.32 6.30 10.35
C ASP A 47 5.62 7.34 9.47
N VAL A 48 5.20 6.93 8.26
CA VAL A 48 4.44 7.75 7.33
C VAL A 48 3.29 6.93 6.77
N THR A 49 2.07 7.47 6.86
CA THR A 49 0.90 6.92 6.16
C THR A 49 0.45 7.91 5.09
N ILE A 50 0.37 7.44 3.85
CA ILE A 50 -0.13 8.19 2.69
C ILE A 50 -1.50 7.60 2.32
N PRO A 51 -2.61 8.29 2.62
CA PRO A 51 -3.92 7.81 2.23
C PRO A 51 -4.07 7.83 0.72
N CYS A 52 -4.66 6.77 0.16
CA CYS A 52 -5.00 6.68 -1.26
C CYS A 52 -6.51 6.42 -1.45
N GLY A 53 -7.00 6.60 -2.68
CA GLY A 53 -8.38 6.29 -3.03
C GLY A 53 -8.65 4.78 -3.06
N VAL A 54 -9.86 4.36 -2.71
CA VAL A 54 -10.26 2.96 -2.73
C VAL A 54 -10.40 2.44 -4.16
N SER A 55 -9.54 1.48 -4.55
CA SER A 55 -9.57 0.83 -5.86
C SER A 55 -10.92 0.17 -6.17
N GLY A 56 -11.50 0.53 -7.32
CA GLY A 56 -12.81 0.05 -7.78
C GLY A 56 -14.02 0.71 -7.13
N ILE A 57 -13.82 1.63 -6.18
CA ILE A 57 -14.89 2.46 -5.64
C ILE A 57 -14.66 3.91 -6.03
N GLU A 58 -13.53 4.49 -5.62
CA GLU A 58 -13.18 5.91 -5.81
C GLU A 58 -12.24 6.12 -6.99
N VAL A 59 -11.35 5.16 -7.24
CA VAL A 59 -10.36 5.19 -8.33
C VAL A 59 -10.48 3.95 -9.20
N GLY A 60 -10.32 4.14 -10.51
CA GLY A 60 -10.29 3.04 -11.47
C GLY A 60 -8.92 2.36 -11.53
N GLY A 61 -8.79 1.40 -12.45
CA GLY A 61 -7.53 0.72 -12.69
C GLY A 61 -7.73 -0.56 -13.48
N THR A 62 -6.84 -1.52 -13.30
CA THR A 62 -6.97 -2.84 -13.91
C THR A 62 -6.66 -3.93 -12.89
N ALA A 63 -7.38 -5.05 -12.96
CA ALA A 63 -7.08 -6.22 -12.16
C ALA A 63 -6.94 -7.46 -13.03
N THR A 64 -6.07 -8.37 -12.60
CA THR A 64 -5.93 -9.69 -13.21
C THR A 64 -6.62 -10.71 -12.32
N ARG A 65 -7.60 -11.41 -12.88
CA ARG A 65 -8.32 -12.49 -12.20
C ARG A 65 -7.45 -13.74 -12.08
N LEU A 66 -7.89 -14.69 -11.25
CA LEU A 66 -7.21 -15.99 -11.06
C LEU A 66 -7.12 -16.85 -12.33
N ASP A 67 -8.00 -16.61 -13.32
CA ASP A 67 -7.94 -17.25 -14.64
C ASP A 67 -6.98 -16.54 -15.62
N GLY A 68 -6.21 -15.56 -15.14
CA GLY A 68 -5.24 -14.79 -15.92
C GLY A 68 -5.85 -13.69 -16.78
N LYS A 69 -7.18 -13.52 -16.78
CA LYS A 69 -7.81 -12.46 -17.57
C LYS A 69 -7.67 -11.11 -16.88
N LYS A 70 -7.13 -10.14 -17.61
CA LYS A 70 -7.09 -8.74 -17.22
C LYS A 70 -8.44 -8.07 -17.51
N MET A 71 -8.89 -7.22 -16.60
CA MET A 71 -10.13 -6.48 -16.72
C MET A 71 -9.93 -5.06 -16.23
N ASP A 72 -10.54 -4.11 -16.92
CA ASP A 72 -10.57 -2.72 -16.50
C ASP A 72 -11.64 -2.54 -15.41
N ILE A 73 -11.28 -1.77 -14.38
CA ILE A 73 -12.14 -1.43 -13.27
C ILE A 73 -12.44 0.06 -13.37
N SER A 74 -13.71 0.39 -13.55
CA SER A 74 -14.19 1.77 -13.49
C SER A 74 -14.55 2.14 -12.04
N PRO A 75 -14.30 3.39 -11.60
CA PRO A 75 -14.74 3.84 -10.29
C PRO A 75 -16.28 3.88 -10.23
N LEU A 76 -16.84 3.50 -9.08
CA LEU A 76 -18.28 3.54 -8.81
C LEU A 76 -18.76 4.94 -8.43
N ILE A 77 -17.90 5.70 -7.74
CA ILE A 77 -18.15 7.08 -7.31
C ILE A 77 -16.95 7.95 -7.68
N GLN A 78 -17.17 9.26 -7.75
CA GLN A 78 -16.07 10.20 -7.93
C GLN A 78 -15.33 10.38 -6.60
N GLY A 79 -14.10 9.87 -6.52
CA GLY A 79 -13.20 10.10 -5.39
C GLY A 79 -12.30 11.32 -5.57
N ASP A 80 -11.90 11.91 -4.46
CA ASP A 80 -10.95 13.05 -4.42
C ASP A 80 -9.50 12.61 -4.16
N GLY A 81 -9.30 11.34 -3.81
CA GLY A 81 -8.00 10.74 -3.50
C GLY A 81 -7.19 10.37 -4.74
N LEU A 82 -5.86 10.37 -4.61
CA LEU A 82 -4.97 9.81 -5.63
C LEU A 82 -5.02 8.28 -5.60
N SER A 83 -4.86 7.64 -6.76
CA SER A 83 -4.58 6.20 -6.79
C SER A 83 -3.19 5.91 -6.20
N ASP A 84 -3.03 4.71 -5.67
CA ASP A 84 -1.74 4.16 -5.26
C ASP A 84 -0.69 4.23 -6.38
N GLU A 85 -1.07 3.93 -7.62
CA GLU A 85 -0.24 4.09 -8.81
C GLU A 85 0.29 5.53 -8.96
N MET A 86 -0.57 6.54 -8.83
CA MET A 86 -0.16 7.94 -8.97
C MET A 86 0.75 8.38 -7.82
N ILE A 87 0.49 7.92 -6.60
CA ILE A 87 1.34 8.19 -5.43
C ILE A 87 2.73 7.62 -5.68
N ILE A 88 2.82 6.35 -6.08
CA ILE A 88 4.11 5.68 -6.34
C ILE A 88 4.85 6.35 -7.49
N ARG A 89 4.15 6.75 -8.57
CA ARG A 89 4.77 7.51 -9.67
C ARG A 89 5.40 8.82 -9.20
N ARG A 90 4.69 9.62 -8.41
CA ARG A 90 5.23 10.88 -7.87
C ARG A 90 6.44 10.64 -6.99
N ILE A 91 6.43 9.58 -6.18
CA ILE A 91 7.60 9.21 -5.37
C ILE A 91 8.77 8.87 -6.28
N ILE A 92 8.55 8.07 -7.33
CA ILE A 92 9.59 7.71 -8.30
C ILE A 92 10.16 8.96 -8.99
N ASP A 93 9.30 9.88 -9.44
CA ASP A 93 9.73 11.10 -10.13
C ASP A 93 10.61 12.00 -9.26
N GLU A 94 10.40 12.02 -7.94
CA GLU A 94 11.20 12.81 -6.98
C GLU A 94 12.52 12.14 -6.57
N VAL A 95 12.61 10.81 -6.63
CA VAL A 95 13.82 10.06 -6.22
C VAL A 95 14.72 9.64 -7.38
N SER A 96 14.25 9.79 -8.63
CA SER A 96 15.00 9.49 -9.85
C SER A 96 15.93 10.63 -10.25
#